data_AF-A0A942S670-F1
#
_entry.id   AF-A0A942S670-F1
#
_cell.length_a   1.000
_cell.length_b   1.000
_cell.length_c   1.000
_cell.angle_alpha   90.00
_cell.angle_beta   90.00
_cell.angle_gamma   90.00
#
_symmetry.space_group_name_H-M   'P 1'
#
loop_
_entity.id
_entity.type
_entity.pdbx_description
1 polymer ?
#
loop_
_entity_poly.entity_id
_entity_poly.type
_entity_poly.pdbx_seq_one_letter_code
_entity_poly.pdbx_strand_id
1 'polypeptide(L)'
;MNTKIVLFLLIICTLKVSAQSNIELNIENLRTNTDSLFVQFSFANTGEKIIKLYKPESQDICYGIVRILIKDIQGTEYQIMPCIEIIDLDAIILSCKNSLYLAPDEKFIKRFKFSLKDVTPFLPKGEELEAVMEINLKDVSFEGDIGELVKCNFKSKNKIKFKL
;
A
#
# COMPACT_ATOMS: atom_id res chain seq x y z
N MET A 1 -11.10 9.89 -52.52
CA MET A 1 -11.19 8.57 -51.86
C MET A 1 -10.15 8.50 -50.74
N ASN A 2 -10.26 9.32 -49.67
CA ASN A 2 -9.20 9.44 -48.66
C ASN A 2 -9.70 9.84 -47.25
N THR A 3 -10.98 9.63 -46.93
CA THR A 3 -11.56 10.04 -45.63
C THR A 3 -11.80 8.89 -44.66
N LYS A 4 -11.64 7.63 -45.13
CA LYS A 4 -11.92 6.43 -44.31
C LYS A 4 -10.73 5.93 -43.49
N ILE A 5 -9.51 6.38 -43.77
CA ILE A 5 -8.29 5.90 -43.10
C ILE A 5 -8.04 6.65 -41.78
N VAL A 6 -8.45 7.92 -41.68
CA VAL A 6 -8.20 8.76 -40.49
C VAL A 6 -9.09 8.33 -39.30
N LEU A 7 -10.29 7.80 -39.55
CA LEU A 7 -11.21 7.39 -38.49
C LEU A 7 -10.77 6.10 -37.78
N PHE A 8 -10.00 5.23 -38.45
CA PHE A 8 -9.53 3.97 -37.87
C PHE A 8 -8.37 4.15 -36.88
N LEU A 9 -7.58 5.22 -37.03
CA LEU A 9 -6.47 5.55 -36.14
C LEU A 9 -6.92 6.17 -34.80
N LEU A 10 -8.13 6.72 -34.73
CA LEU A 10 -8.68 7.34 -33.51
C LEU A 10 -9.27 6.34 -32.53
N ILE A 11 -9.65 5.13 -32.98
CA ILE A 11 -10.20 4.07 -32.13
C ILE A 11 -9.10 3.29 -31.39
N ILE A 12 -7.86 3.31 -31.89
CA ILE A 12 -6.74 2.59 -31.28
C ILE A 12 -6.17 3.33 -30.05
N CYS A 13 -6.39 4.65 -29.93
CA CYS A 13 -5.84 5.46 -28.84
C CYS A 13 -6.71 5.51 -27.57
N THR A 14 -7.91 4.92 -27.54
CA THR A 14 -8.76 4.89 -26.32
C THR A 14 -8.62 3.61 -25.50
N LEU A 15 -7.84 2.63 -25.95
CA LEU A 15 -7.32 1.58 -25.08
C LEU A 15 -6.18 2.14 -24.24
N LYS A 16 -6.50 3.11 -23.37
CA LYS A 16 -5.80 3.23 -22.10
C LYS A 16 -6.10 1.92 -21.37
N VAL A 17 -5.29 0.90 -21.66
CA VAL A 17 -5.10 -0.24 -20.78
C VAL A 17 -4.56 0.40 -19.49
N SER A 18 -5.47 0.78 -18.59
CA SER A 18 -5.09 0.86 -17.20
C SER A 18 -4.64 -0.55 -16.89
N ALA A 19 -3.32 -0.74 -16.76
CA ALA A 19 -2.76 -1.90 -16.10
C ALA A 19 -3.21 -1.78 -14.63
N GLN A 20 -4.49 -2.07 -14.39
CA GLN A 20 -5.02 -2.23 -13.06
C GLN A 20 -4.33 -3.48 -12.54
N SER A 21 -3.45 -3.30 -11.55
CA SER A 21 -2.87 -4.45 -10.88
C SER A 21 -4.01 -5.35 -10.43
N ASN A 22 -3.90 -6.66 -10.68
CA ASN A 22 -4.84 -7.68 -10.22
C ASN A 22 -4.79 -7.88 -8.69
N ILE A 23 -4.42 -6.82 -7.98
CA ILE A 23 -4.10 -6.79 -6.57
C ILE A 23 -4.69 -5.51 -6.03
N GLU A 24 -5.51 -5.66 -5.00
CA GLU A 24 -6.08 -4.54 -4.27
C GLU A 24 -5.50 -4.47 -2.87
N LEU A 25 -4.97 -3.30 -2.54
CA LEU A 25 -4.65 -2.91 -1.18
C LEU A 25 -5.88 -2.21 -0.59
N ASN A 26 -6.27 -2.59 0.63
CA ASN A 26 -7.34 -1.93 1.36
C ASN A 26 -6.92 -1.73 2.82
N ILE A 27 -7.37 -0.63 3.43
CA ILE A 27 -7.39 -0.50 4.89
C ILE A 27 -8.71 -1.10 5.35
N GLU A 28 -8.64 -2.18 6.12
CA GLU A 28 -9.83 -2.91 6.57
C GLU A 28 -10.43 -2.30 7.82
N ASN A 29 -9.58 -1.82 8.72
CA ASN A 29 -10.00 -1.22 9.97
C ASN A 29 -8.88 -0.33 10.50
N LEU A 30 -9.26 0.78 11.14
CA LEU A 30 -8.36 1.64 11.87
C LEU A 30 -9.02 2.01 13.19
N ARG A 31 -8.36 1.68 14.29
CA ARG A 31 -8.88 1.90 15.65
C ARG A 31 -7.78 2.38 16.58
N THR A 32 -8.16 3.20 17.54
CA THR A 32 -7.28 3.77 18.55
C THR A 32 -7.74 3.29 19.92
N ASN A 33 -6.79 3.15 20.84
CA ASN A 33 -7.07 3.06 22.28
C ASN A 33 -6.25 4.15 22.99
N THR A 34 -6.06 4.03 24.30
CA THR A 34 -5.36 5.06 25.10
C THR A 34 -3.90 5.30 24.69
N ASP A 35 -3.20 4.30 24.15
CA ASP A 35 -1.75 4.37 23.92
C ASP A 35 -1.30 3.90 22.53
N SER A 36 -2.22 3.34 21.74
CA SER A 36 -1.91 2.62 20.53
C SER A 36 -2.88 2.94 19.39
N LEU A 37 -2.33 2.99 18.18
CA LEU A 37 -3.07 2.99 16.93
C LEU A 37 -2.93 1.61 16.29
N PHE A 38 -4.06 1.00 15.92
CA PHE A 38 -4.10 -0.28 15.23
C PHE A 38 -4.59 -0.06 13.81
N VAL A 39 -3.79 -0.49 12.85
CA VAL A 39 -4.12 -0.46 11.42
C VAL A 39 -4.22 -1.89 10.92
N GLN A 40 -5.39 -2.29 10.44
CA GLN A 40 -5.59 -3.56 9.74
C GLN A 40 -5.70 -3.25 8.25
N PHE A 41 -4.92 -3.95 7.43
CA PHE A 41 -4.96 -3.82 5.98
C PHE A 41 -5.01 -5.20 5.32
N SER A 42 -5.29 -5.23 4.04
CA SER A 42 -5.29 -6.45 3.25
C SER A 42 -4.72 -6.27 1.86
N PHE A 43 -4.15 -7.36 1.35
CA PHE A 43 -3.99 -7.58 -0.08
C PHE A 43 -5.04 -8.59 -0.54
N ALA A 44 -5.75 -8.28 -1.62
CA ALA A 44 -6.66 -9.21 -2.29
C ALA A 44 -6.19 -9.43 -3.73
N ASN A 45 -6.14 -10.69 -4.16
CA ASN A 45 -5.87 -11.04 -5.56
C ASN A 45 -7.19 -11.06 -6.33
N THR A 46 -7.41 -10.06 -7.18
CA THR A 46 -8.62 -9.95 -8.01
C THR A 46 -8.41 -10.49 -9.42
N GLY A 47 -7.27 -11.16 -9.67
CA GLY A 47 -6.95 -11.77 -10.96
C GLY A 47 -7.18 -13.28 -10.98
N GLU A 48 -6.91 -13.87 -12.14
CA GLU A 48 -7.19 -15.29 -12.41
C GLU A 48 -6.02 -16.23 -12.10
N LYS A 49 -4.86 -15.71 -11.69
CA LYS A 49 -3.65 -16.49 -11.44
C LYS A 49 -3.16 -16.31 -10.01
N ILE A 50 -2.48 -17.33 -9.48
CA ILE A 50 -1.73 -17.20 -8.23
C ILE A 50 -0.68 -16.10 -8.40
N ILE A 51 -0.62 -15.20 -7.43
CA ILE A 51 0.40 -14.16 -7.35
C ILE A 51 1.32 -14.41 -6.17
N LYS A 52 2.55 -13.91 -6.30
CA LYS A 52 3.53 -13.90 -5.22
C LYS A 52 3.87 -12.45 -4.87
N LEU A 53 3.75 -12.10 -3.60
CA LEU A 53 3.96 -10.74 -3.09
C LEU A 53 4.95 -10.74 -1.95
N TYR A 54 5.65 -9.61 -1.79
CA TYR A 54 6.34 -9.30 -0.56
C TYR A 54 5.32 -9.12 0.56
N LYS A 55 5.60 -9.65 1.75
CA LYS A 55 4.76 -9.55 2.94
C LYS A 55 5.30 -8.44 3.86
N PRO A 56 4.69 -7.25 3.88
CA PRO A 56 5.22 -6.12 4.63
C PRO A 56 5.16 -6.36 6.14
N GLU A 57 6.19 -5.89 6.82
CA GLU A 57 6.33 -5.83 8.27
C GLU A 57 6.36 -4.38 8.75
N SER A 58 6.17 -4.14 10.04
CA SER A 58 6.06 -2.77 10.58
C SER A 58 7.34 -1.94 10.38
N GLN A 59 8.51 -2.58 10.40
CA GLN A 59 9.80 -1.95 10.14
C GLN A 59 9.94 -1.38 8.72
N ASP A 60 9.14 -1.88 7.78
CA ASP A 60 9.17 -1.43 6.38
C ASP A 60 8.65 0.01 6.23
N ILE A 61 8.05 0.57 7.28
CA ILE A 61 7.72 1.99 7.37
C ILE A 61 8.98 2.83 7.51
N CYS A 62 9.97 2.36 8.29
CA CYS A 62 11.26 3.03 8.47
C CYS A 62 12.09 3.03 7.18
N TYR A 63 11.87 2.04 6.31
CA TYR A 63 12.51 1.91 4.99
C TYR A 63 11.76 2.69 3.89
N GLY A 64 10.65 3.36 4.21
CA GLY A 64 9.81 4.06 3.21
C GLY A 64 9.03 3.16 2.25
N ILE A 65 9.13 1.84 2.41
CA ILE A 65 8.40 0.85 1.61
C ILE A 65 6.91 0.92 1.94
N VAL A 66 6.56 1.00 3.21
CA VAL A 66 5.18 1.18 3.66
C VAL A 66 4.98 2.62 4.10
N ARG A 67 3.93 3.26 3.60
CA ARG A 67 3.52 4.59 4.05
C ARG A 67 2.07 4.55 4.50
N ILE A 68 1.83 5.02 5.71
CA ILE A 68 0.47 5.25 6.21
C ILE A 68 0.32 6.75 6.37
N LEU A 69 -0.52 7.33 5.52
CA LEU A 69 -0.75 8.76 5.40
C LEU A 69 -2.08 9.10 6.07
N ILE A 70 -2.06 10.08 6.96
CA ILE A 70 -3.22 10.60 7.66
C ILE A 70 -3.43 12.04 7.18
N LYS A 71 -4.67 12.38 6.83
CA LYS A 71 -5.05 13.73 6.39
C LYS A 71 -6.05 14.34 7.36
N ASP A 72 -5.83 15.61 7.70
CA ASP A 72 -6.83 16.41 8.41
C ASP A 72 -7.87 17.01 7.44
N ILE A 73 -8.86 17.72 8.00
CA ILE A 73 -9.94 18.34 7.23
C ILE A 73 -9.45 19.50 6.36
N GLN A 74 -8.28 20.07 6.67
CA GLN A 74 -7.62 21.13 5.90
C GLN A 74 -6.78 20.54 4.75
N GLY A 75 -6.60 19.22 4.72
CA GLY A 75 -5.84 18.51 3.70
C GLY A 75 -4.34 18.37 3.99
N THR A 76 -3.90 18.77 5.19
CA THR A 76 -2.53 18.55 5.65
C THR A 76 -2.28 17.05 5.77
N GLU A 77 -1.17 16.58 5.19
CA GLU A 77 -0.80 15.17 5.20
C GLU A 77 0.29 14.90 6.23
N TYR A 78 0.05 13.91 7.09
CA TYR A 78 0.96 13.45 8.13
C TYR A 78 1.28 11.98 7.87
N GLN A 79 2.57 11.61 7.89
CA GLN A 79 2.98 10.21 7.74
C GLN A 79 3.24 9.59 9.11
N ILE A 80 2.71 8.39 9.36
CA ILE A 80 3.10 7.59 10.52
C ILE A 80 4.57 7.18 10.35
N MET A 81 5.41 7.55 11.31
CA MET A 81 6.83 7.20 11.35
C MET A 81 7.20 6.68 12.75
N PRO A 82 7.11 5.36 13.00
CA PRO A 82 7.39 4.77 14.32
C PRO A 82 8.88 4.63 14.63
N CYS A 83 9.74 5.32 13.88
CA CYS A 83 11.17 5.12 13.82
C CYS A 83 11.86 6.44 14.17
N ILE A 84 12.96 6.36 14.91
CA ILE A 84 13.75 7.55 15.28
C ILE A 84 14.51 8.09 14.05
N GLU A 85 14.88 7.19 13.14
CA GLU A 85 15.63 7.50 11.92
C GLU A 85 15.07 6.73 10.72
N ILE A 86 15.26 7.31 9.54
CA ILE A 86 15.00 6.65 8.26
C ILE A 86 16.23 5.80 7.95
N ILE A 87 16.01 4.53 7.66
CA ILE A 87 17.08 3.59 7.36
C ILE A 87 17.15 3.41 5.85
N ASP A 88 18.35 3.63 5.30
CA ASP A 88 18.63 3.29 3.91
C ASP A 88 18.77 1.77 3.77
N LEU A 89 18.06 1.19 2.81
CA LEU A 89 17.94 -0.25 2.65
C LEU A 89 18.61 -0.67 1.34
N ASP A 90 19.72 -1.38 1.44
CA ASP A 90 20.44 -1.90 0.27
C ASP A 90 19.59 -2.91 -0.50
N ALA A 91 19.06 -3.94 0.18
CA ALA A 91 18.19 -4.95 -0.39
C ALA A 91 17.36 -5.69 0.66
N ILE A 92 16.20 -6.21 0.23
CA ILE A 92 15.42 -7.18 1.00
C ILE A 92 15.80 -8.59 0.58
N ILE A 93 16.33 -9.37 1.51
CA ILE A 93 16.52 -10.80 1.33
C ILE A 93 15.17 -11.52 1.43
N LEU A 94 14.71 -12.08 0.32
CA LEU A 94 13.47 -12.83 0.23
C LEU A 94 13.62 -14.23 0.80
N SER A 95 12.62 -14.61 1.56
CA SER A 95 12.46 -15.93 2.15
C SER A 95 10.98 -16.31 2.19
N CYS A 96 10.68 -17.56 2.48
CA CYS A 96 9.30 -18.01 2.63
C CYS A 96 8.59 -17.28 3.78
N LYS A 97 9.33 -16.64 4.71
CA LYS A 97 8.76 -15.91 5.85
C LYS A 97 8.22 -14.54 5.46
N ASN A 98 8.84 -13.84 4.51
CA ASN A 98 8.48 -12.49 4.07
C ASN A 98 7.92 -12.47 2.64
N SER A 99 7.53 -13.63 2.13
CA SER A 99 6.78 -13.77 0.88
C SER A 99 5.41 -14.35 1.17
N LEU A 100 4.41 -13.97 0.38
CA LEU A 100 3.06 -14.51 0.44
C LEU A 100 2.61 -14.94 -0.95
N TYR A 101 1.80 -15.99 -1.00
CA TYR A 101 1.14 -16.46 -2.21
C TYR A 101 -0.35 -16.21 -2.03
N LEU A 102 -1.00 -15.63 -3.04
CA LEU A 102 -2.44 -15.44 -3.05
C LEU A 102 -3.03 -16.11 -4.28
N ALA A 103 -3.88 -17.10 -4.07
CA ALA A 103 -4.74 -17.66 -5.11
C ALA A 103 -5.76 -16.62 -5.61
N PRO A 104 -6.40 -16.85 -6.76
CA PRO A 104 -7.53 -16.04 -7.21
C PRO A 104 -8.58 -15.87 -6.11
N ASP A 105 -9.07 -14.64 -5.95
CA ASP A 105 -10.05 -14.23 -4.93
C ASP A 105 -9.59 -14.41 -3.46
N GLU A 106 -8.32 -14.76 -3.24
CA GLU A 106 -7.76 -14.88 -1.90
C GLU A 106 -7.39 -13.50 -1.33
N LYS A 107 -7.61 -13.35 -0.03
CA LYS A 107 -7.32 -12.14 0.72
C LYS A 107 -6.40 -12.44 1.90
N PHE A 108 -5.25 -11.79 1.91
CA PHE A 108 -4.34 -11.76 3.06
C PHE A 108 -4.63 -10.54 3.94
N ILE A 109 -4.71 -10.73 5.26
CA ILE A 109 -4.96 -9.66 6.22
C ILE A 109 -3.76 -9.54 7.18
N LYS A 110 -3.28 -8.31 7.37
CA LYS A 110 -2.21 -7.99 8.31
C LYS A 110 -2.62 -6.84 9.22
N ARG A 111 -2.04 -6.83 10.43
CA ARG A 111 -2.27 -5.78 11.43
C ARG A 111 -0.93 -5.19 11.83
N PHE A 112 -0.89 -3.86 11.90
CA PHE A 112 0.16 -3.12 12.56
C PHE A 112 -0.37 -2.45 13.82
N LYS A 113 0.51 -2.33 14.81
CA LYS A 113 0.27 -1.63 16.07
C LYS A 113 1.39 -0.61 16.23
N PHE A 114 1.01 0.65 16.42
CA PHE A 114 1.93 1.76 16.68
C PHE A 114 1.64 2.38 18.03
N SER A 115 2.63 2.96 18.70
CA SER A 115 2.32 3.84 19.83
C SER A 115 1.67 5.11 19.30
N LEU A 116 0.64 5.60 19.98
CA LEU A 116 0.11 6.93 19.70
C LEU A 116 1.16 8.01 19.93
N LYS A 117 2.20 7.79 20.75
CA LYS A 117 3.30 8.75 20.89
C LYS A 117 4.09 8.94 19.60
N ASP A 118 4.10 7.94 18.72
CA ASP A 118 4.80 7.99 17.44
C ASP A 118 3.95 8.64 16.34
N VAL A 119 2.69 8.93 16.64
CA VAL A 119 1.67 9.34 15.66
C VAL A 119 1.02 10.67 16.02
N THR A 120 0.63 10.84 17.29
CA THR A 120 -0.10 12.00 17.82
C THR A 120 0.66 13.29 18.06
N PRO A 121 2.01 13.36 18.24
CA PRO A 121 2.65 14.67 18.37
C PRO A 121 2.43 15.55 17.13
N PHE A 122 1.98 14.95 16.02
CA PHE A 122 1.74 15.64 14.75
C PHE A 122 0.26 15.71 14.36
N LEU A 123 -0.68 15.11 15.11
CA LEU A 123 -2.08 15.01 14.68
C LEU A 123 -3.04 15.85 15.54
N PRO A 124 -3.99 16.56 14.91
CA PRO A 124 -5.02 17.28 15.64
C PRO A 124 -5.96 16.32 16.36
N LYS A 125 -6.20 16.56 17.65
CA LYS A 125 -7.07 15.72 18.50
C LYS A 125 -8.54 16.14 18.35
N GLY A 126 -9.46 15.17 18.39
CA GLY A 126 -10.90 15.43 18.31
C GLY A 126 -11.44 15.76 16.92
N GLU A 127 -10.57 15.95 15.93
CA GLU A 127 -10.94 16.16 14.53
C GLU A 127 -11.15 14.84 13.79
N GLU A 128 -11.97 14.88 12.74
CA GLU A 128 -12.10 13.74 11.80
C GLU A 128 -10.89 13.71 10.89
N LEU A 129 -10.25 12.54 10.82
CA LEU A 129 -9.03 12.28 10.06
C LEU A 129 -9.29 11.21 9.00
N GLU A 130 -8.60 11.28 7.87
CA GLU A 130 -8.65 10.28 6.81
C GLU A 130 -7.32 9.54 6.68
N ALA A 131 -7.34 8.21 6.70
CA ALA A 131 -6.16 7.38 6.48
C ALA A 131 -6.13 6.74 5.09
N VAL A 132 -4.93 6.73 4.49
CA VAL A 132 -4.58 6.06 3.22
C VAL A 132 -3.28 5.28 3.43
N MET A 133 -3.15 4.14 2.74
CA MET A 133 -1.95 3.32 2.81
C MET A 133 -1.31 3.18 1.43
N GLU A 134 0.00 3.24 1.37
CA GLU A 134 0.81 3.00 0.17
C GLU A 134 1.89 1.97 0.47
N ILE A 135 2.19 1.11 -0.50
CA ILE A 135 3.26 0.11 -0.42
C ILE A 135 4.07 0.19 -1.72
N ASN A 136 5.31 0.65 -1.62
CA ASN A 136 6.19 0.94 -2.75
C ASN A 136 7.20 -0.18 -2.95
N LEU A 137 6.94 -1.10 -3.89
CA LEU A 137 7.85 -2.22 -4.17
C LEU A 137 8.58 -2.09 -5.51
N LYS A 138 8.23 -1.10 -6.33
CA LYS A 138 8.74 -1.00 -7.71
C LYS A 138 10.26 -0.86 -7.77
N ASP A 139 10.81 -0.02 -6.90
CA ASP A 139 12.22 0.36 -6.90
C ASP A 139 13.02 -0.32 -5.78
N VAL A 140 12.39 -1.26 -5.05
CA VAL A 140 13.04 -2.02 -3.98
C VAL A 140 13.91 -3.13 -4.57
N SER A 141 15.18 -3.17 -4.15
CA SER A 141 16.07 -4.29 -4.47
C SER A 141 15.66 -5.52 -3.66
N PHE A 142 15.47 -6.64 -4.35
CA PHE A 142 15.12 -7.92 -3.73
C PHE A 142 16.13 -8.97 -4.16
N GLU A 143 16.63 -9.74 -3.20
CA GLU A 143 17.60 -10.83 -3.41
C GLU A 143 17.08 -12.15 -2.85
N GLY A 144 17.63 -13.28 -3.32
CA GLY A 144 17.33 -14.63 -2.82
C GLY A 144 16.64 -15.54 -3.84
N ASP A 145 16.44 -16.81 -3.46
CA ASP A 145 16.03 -17.90 -4.36
C ASP A 145 14.52 -17.95 -4.64
N ILE A 146 13.78 -16.95 -4.17
CA ILE A 146 12.33 -16.88 -4.37
C ILE A 146 12.05 -16.31 -5.75
N GLY A 147 11.46 -17.13 -6.63
CA GLY A 147 11.08 -16.73 -7.99
C GLY A 147 10.17 -15.49 -8.05
N GLU A 148 9.96 -14.96 -9.26
CA GLU A 148 9.44 -13.61 -9.53
C GLU A 148 8.31 -13.14 -8.61
N LEU A 149 8.61 -12.06 -7.85
CA LEU A 149 7.63 -11.29 -7.09
C LEU A 149 7.01 -10.20 -7.96
N VAL A 150 5.75 -9.87 -7.66
CA VAL A 150 5.15 -8.65 -8.20
C VAL A 150 5.83 -7.43 -7.57
N LYS A 151 6.47 -6.62 -8.41
CA LYS A 151 7.15 -5.37 -8.03
C LYS A 151 6.40 -4.16 -8.60
N CYS A 152 5.41 -3.68 -7.88
CA CYS A 152 4.71 -2.44 -8.21
C CYS A 152 4.35 -1.65 -6.96
N ASN A 153 3.91 -0.41 -7.16
CA ASN A 153 3.44 0.43 -6.08
C ASN A 153 1.93 0.23 -5.92
N PHE A 154 1.52 -0.04 -4.69
CA PHE A 154 0.12 -0.18 -4.31
C PHE A 154 -0.33 1.04 -3.53
N LYS A 155 -1.57 1.45 -3.77
CA LYS A 155 -2.27 2.46 -2.98
C LYS A 155 -3.62 1.89 -2.57
N SER A 156 -4.03 2.15 -1.33
CA SER A 156 -5.31 1.66 -0.83
C SER A 156 -6.45 2.16 -1.71
N LYS A 157 -7.35 1.27 -2.13
CA LYS A 157 -8.53 1.63 -2.93
C LYS A 157 -9.52 2.45 -2.12
N ASN A 158 -9.55 2.20 -0.81
CA ASN A 158 -10.39 2.91 0.13
C ASN A 158 -9.57 3.84 1.03
N LYS A 159 -10.35 4.69 1.72
CA LYS A 159 -9.93 5.63 2.76
C LYS A 159 -10.76 5.31 4.00
N ILE A 160 -10.15 5.35 5.19
CA ILE A 160 -10.88 5.19 6.45
C ILE A 160 -10.89 6.50 7.21
N LYS A 161 -12.08 6.91 7.64
CA LYS A 161 -12.29 8.05 8.54
C LYS A 161 -12.21 7.59 10.00
N PHE A 162 -11.54 8.36 10.85
CA PHE A 162 -11.43 8.08 12.27
C PHE A 162 -11.23 9.36 13.09
N LYS A 163 -11.25 9.23 14.42
CA LYS A 163 -10.94 10.32 15.37
C LYS A 163 -9.93 9.85 16.41
N LEU A 164 -9.07 10.77 16.84
CA LEU A 164 -8.11 10.58 17.93
C LEU A 164 -8.61 11.20 19.24
#